data_AF-A0A6N9VAC1-F1
#
_entry.id   AF-A0A6N9VAC1-F1
#
_cell.length_a   1.000
_cell.length_b   1.000
_cell.length_c   1.000
_cell.angle_alpha   90.00
_cell.angle_beta   90.00
_cell.angle_gamma   90.00
#
_symmetry.space_group_name_H-M   'P 1'
#
loop_
_entity.id
_entity.type
_entity.pdbx_description
1 polymer ?
#
loop_
_entity_poly.entity_id
_entity_poly.type
_entity_poly.pdbx_seq_one_letter_code
_entity_poly.pdbx_strand_id
1 'polypeptide(L)'
;PEEAAKKDIAVNAEESYGGDSYGKITSHEELKSGAVTVAGQKGYAVRWKVVTEKGDDGYVESLVFPSPSSKDMLVVVRSGFDINKDAPKLSVLDEIVKGIKAASGAGAGNGGAA
;
A
#
# COMPACT_ATOMS: atom_id res chain seq x y z
N PRO A 1 6.37 6.85 -9.99
CA PRO A 1 5.80 6.51 -8.66
C PRO A 1 4.37 7.03 -8.46
N GLU A 2 4.14 8.33 -8.64
CA GLU A 2 2.82 8.97 -8.46
C GLU A 2 1.72 8.32 -9.32
N GLU A 3 1.88 8.34 -10.65
CA GLU A 3 0.91 7.74 -11.57
C GLU A 3 0.65 6.25 -11.29
N ALA A 4 1.69 5.52 -10.90
CA ALA A 4 1.56 4.11 -10.54
C ALA A 4 0.73 3.95 -9.25
N ALA A 5 1.00 4.74 -8.20
CA ALA A 5 0.26 4.69 -6.94
C ALA A 5 -1.22 5.05 -7.13
N LYS A 6 -1.50 6.11 -7.90
CA LYS A 6 -2.87 6.56 -8.19
C LYS A 6 -3.66 5.56 -9.04
N LYS A 7 -3.00 4.82 -9.93
CA LYS A 7 -3.65 3.74 -10.70
C LYS A 7 -3.83 2.48 -9.87
N ASP A 8 -2.88 2.18 -8.98
CA ASP A 8 -2.87 0.98 -8.17
C ASP A 8 -3.92 0.99 -7.06
N ILE A 9 -4.20 2.15 -6.44
CA ILE A 9 -5.05 2.24 -5.25
C ILE A 9 -6.46 1.65 -5.45
N ALA A 10 -7.06 1.82 -6.62
CA ALA A 10 -8.38 1.26 -6.90
C ALA A 10 -8.33 -0.27 -6.97
N VAL A 11 -7.29 -0.83 -7.59
CA VAL A 11 -7.08 -2.29 -7.67
C VAL A 11 -6.79 -2.84 -6.28
N ASN A 12 -5.92 -2.17 -5.52
CA ASN A 12 -5.61 -2.53 -4.13
C ASN A 12 -6.87 -2.54 -3.25
N ALA A 13 -7.74 -1.53 -3.41
CA ALA A 13 -9.01 -1.45 -2.70
C ALA A 13 -9.88 -2.66 -3.00
N GLU A 14 -10.16 -2.94 -4.28
CA GLU A 14 -10.99 -4.08 -4.70
C GLU A 14 -10.38 -5.44 -4.29
N GLU A 15 -9.06 -5.62 -4.36
CA GLU A 15 -8.42 -6.87 -3.95
C GLU A 15 -8.35 -7.05 -2.43
N SER A 16 -8.31 -5.96 -1.65
CA SER A 16 -8.25 -6.01 -0.19
C SER A 16 -9.64 -6.10 0.46
N TYR A 17 -10.63 -5.43 -0.11
CA TYR A 17 -11.96 -5.21 0.48
C TYR A 17 -13.12 -5.53 -0.45
N GLY A 18 -12.85 -6.17 -1.59
CA GLY A 18 -13.88 -6.76 -2.45
C GLY A 18 -14.14 -8.23 -2.11
N GLY A 19 -15.04 -8.85 -2.87
CA GLY A 19 -15.32 -10.29 -2.81
C GLY A 19 -16.30 -10.68 -1.72
N ASP A 20 -16.40 -11.99 -1.43
CA ASP A 20 -17.48 -12.53 -0.61
C ASP A 20 -17.44 -12.08 0.86
N SER A 21 -16.24 -11.78 1.39
CA SER A 21 -16.05 -11.38 2.79
C SER A 21 -16.58 -9.98 3.08
N TYR A 22 -16.31 -9.02 2.19
CA TYR A 22 -16.60 -7.60 2.40
C TYR A 22 -17.69 -7.06 1.44
N GLY A 23 -18.09 -7.86 0.46
CA GLY A 23 -18.99 -7.45 -0.61
C GLY A 23 -18.33 -6.50 -1.58
N LYS A 24 -19.07 -5.48 -2.03
CA LYS A 24 -18.54 -4.41 -2.90
C LYS A 24 -18.06 -3.22 -2.08
N ILE A 25 -17.15 -2.45 -2.65
CA ILE A 25 -16.85 -1.11 -2.16
C ILE A 25 -17.98 -0.17 -2.60
N THR A 26 -18.67 0.44 -1.63
CA THR A 26 -19.80 1.33 -1.87
C THR A 26 -19.38 2.79 -2.07
N SER A 27 -18.29 3.20 -1.41
CA SER A 27 -17.66 4.50 -1.61
C SER A 27 -16.23 4.50 -1.08
N HIS A 28 -15.46 5.53 -1.41
CA HIS A 28 -14.15 5.78 -0.81
C HIS A 28 -13.93 7.28 -0.57
N GLU A 29 -13.07 7.59 0.40
CA GLU A 29 -12.57 8.93 0.70
C GLU A 29 -11.04 8.93 0.61
N GLU A 30 -10.47 9.84 -0.18
CA GLU A 30 -9.03 10.00 -0.24
C GLU A 30 -8.52 10.77 0.98
N LEU A 31 -7.78 10.08 1.85
CA LEU A 31 -7.21 10.65 3.07
C LEU A 31 -5.80 11.20 2.86
N LYS A 32 -5.06 10.65 1.88
CA LYS A 32 -3.69 11.04 1.58
C LYS A 32 -3.38 10.79 0.12
N SER A 33 -2.71 11.75 -0.51
CA SER A 33 -2.16 11.60 -1.86
C SER A 33 -0.96 12.53 -1.96
N GLY A 34 0.25 11.97 -1.90
CA GLY A 34 1.43 12.81 -1.82
C GLY A 34 2.77 12.12 -1.86
N ALA A 35 3.79 12.93 -2.14
CA ALA A 35 5.18 12.51 -2.18
C ALA A 35 5.69 12.11 -0.79
N VAL A 36 6.47 11.04 -0.76
CA VAL A 36 7.12 10.51 0.45
C VAL A 36 8.57 10.14 0.16
N THR A 37 9.38 9.98 1.20
CA THR A 37 10.73 9.41 1.08
C THR A 37 10.76 8.07 1.80
N VAL A 38 11.13 7.01 1.09
CA VAL A 38 11.13 5.63 1.58
C VAL A 38 12.38 4.92 1.11
N ALA A 39 13.10 4.25 2.02
CA ALA A 39 14.39 3.61 1.69
C ALA A 39 15.40 4.52 0.96
N GLY A 40 15.38 5.83 1.24
CA GLY A 40 16.21 6.84 0.56
C GLY A 40 15.74 7.23 -0.85
N GLN A 41 14.61 6.70 -1.32
CA GLN A 41 14.03 6.96 -2.64
C GLN A 41 12.83 7.90 -2.55
N LYS A 42 12.62 8.72 -3.58
CA LYS A 42 11.41 9.55 -3.73
C LYS A 42 10.25 8.67 -4.21
N GLY A 43 9.28 8.45 -3.33
CA GLY A 43 8.08 7.68 -3.58
C GLY A 43 6.81 8.53 -3.58
N TYR A 44 5.67 7.85 -3.68
CA TYR A 44 4.34 8.43 -3.59
C TYR A 44 3.40 7.46 -2.88
N ALA A 45 2.59 7.97 -1.96
CA ALA A 45 1.59 7.18 -1.25
C ALA A 45 0.21 7.76 -1.50
N VAL A 46 -0.74 6.89 -1.85
CA VAL A 46 -2.18 7.20 -1.90
C VAL A 46 -2.86 6.34 -0.85
N ARG A 47 -3.68 6.97 0.00
CA ARG A 47 -4.42 6.29 1.06
C ARG A 47 -5.90 6.64 0.96
N TRP A 48 -6.73 5.63 0.89
CA TRP A 48 -8.17 5.76 0.92
C TRP A 48 -8.74 5.16 2.21
N LYS A 49 -9.84 5.74 2.68
CA LYS A 49 -10.82 5.03 3.51
C LYS A 49 -11.87 4.46 2.57
N VAL A 50 -12.15 3.17 2.65
CA VAL A 50 -13.16 2.48 1.84
C VAL A 50 -14.34 2.10 2.72
N VAL A 51 -15.55 2.23 2.16
CA VAL A 51 -16.80 1.77 2.80
C VAL A 51 -17.24 0.49 2.14
N THR A 52 -17.29 -0.59 2.90
CA THR A 52 -17.65 -1.93 2.40
C THR A 52 -19.16 -2.15 2.49
N GLU A 53 -19.72 -3.02 1.65
CA GLU A 53 -21.13 -3.39 1.76
C GLU A 53 -21.39 -4.23 3.01
N LYS A 54 -20.41 -5.05 3.40
CA LYS A 54 -20.48 -6.00 4.50
C LYS A 54 -19.16 -6.01 5.27
N GLY A 55 -19.23 -6.37 6.55
CA GLY A 55 -18.05 -6.41 7.40
C GLY A 55 -17.58 -5.02 7.80
N ASP A 56 -16.29 -4.90 8.12
CA ASP A 56 -15.69 -3.63 8.53
C ASP A 56 -15.33 -2.78 7.30
N ASP A 57 -15.42 -1.46 7.47
CA ASP A 57 -14.76 -0.49 6.58
C ASP A 57 -13.24 -0.69 6.63
N GLY A 58 -12.52 -0.15 5.64
CA GLY A 58 -11.08 -0.35 5.51
C GLY A 58 -10.30 0.93 5.31
N TYR A 59 -9.04 0.94 5.75
CA TYR A 59 -8.01 1.82 5.21
C TYR A 59 -7.17 1.04 4.22
N VAL A 60 -7.00 1.57 3.02
CA VAL A 60 -6.10 1.00 2.00
C VAL A 60 -5.05 2.01 1.61
N GLU A 61 -3.80 1.57 1.49
CA GLU A 61 -2.69 2.39 1.04
C GLU A 61 -1.89 1.69 -0.06
N SER A 62 -1.68 2.40 -1.17
CA SER A 62 -0.73 2.01 -2.20
C SER A 62 0.46 2.96 -2.14
N LEU A 63 1.59 2.43 -1.67
CA LEU A 63 2.88 3.10 -1.64
C LEU A 63 3.73 2.62 -2.82
N VAL A 64 4.23 3.55 -3.63
CA VAL A 64 5.11 3.24 -4.76
C VAL A 64 6.41 4.03 -4.67
N PHE A 65 7.54 3.36 -4.85
CA PHE A 65 8.85 4.00 -4.90
C PHE A 65 9.82 3.20 -5.81
N PRO A 66 10.85 3.85 -6.38
CA PRO A 66 11.90 3.14 -7.11
C PRO A 66 12.59 2.09 -6.23
N SER A 67 12.94 0.93 -6.78
CA SER A 67 13.72 -0.06 -6.05
C SER A 67 15.12 0.50 -5.74
N PRO A 68 15.57 0.48 -4.47
CA PRO A 68 16.93 0.89 -4.12
C PRO A 68 18.03 0.01 -4.75
N SER A 69 17.69 -1.23 -5.14
CA SER A 69 18.63 -2.20 -5.71
C SER A 69 18.51 -2.37 -7.23
N SER A 70 17.46 -1.84 -7.87
CA SER A 70 17.23 -2.01 -9.31
C SER A 70 16.58 -0.76 -9.89
N LYS A 71 17.37 0.05 -10.59
CA LYS A 71 16.99 1.41 -11.02
C LYS A 71 15.79 1.44 -11.98
N ASP A 72 15.55 0.36 -12.72
CA ASP A 72 14.48 0.27 -13.71
C ASP A 72 13.18 -0.37 -13.16
N MET A 73 13.15 -0.68 -11.86
CA MET A 73 12.01 -1.33 -11.21
C MET A 73 11.33 -0.40 -10.20
N LEU A 74 10.00 -0.52 -10.12
CA LEU A 74 9.20 0.06 -9.04
C LEU A 74 8.88 -1.02 -8.01
N VAL A 75 8.88 -0.64 -6.75
CA VAL A 75 8.30 -1.40 -5.65
C VAL A 75 6.93 -0.81 -5.36
N VAL A 76 5.91 -1.68 -5.29
CA VAL A 76 4.57 -1.34 -4.85
C VAL A 76 4.32 -2.08 -3.54
N VAL A 77 4.02 -1.35 -2.48
CA VAL A 77 3.59 -1.88 -1.19
C VAL A 77 2.12 -1.55 -1.04
N ARG A 78 1.30 -2.59 -0.98
CA ARG A 78 -0.14 -2.50 -0.73
C ARG A 78 -0.40 -2.84 0.73
N SER A 79 -1.23 -2.06 1.38
CA SER A 79 -1.64 -2.30 2.77
C SER A 79 -3.14 -2.09 2.92
N GLY A 80 -3.77 -2.92 3.75
CA GLY A 80 -5.19 -2.85 4.11
C GLY A 80 -5.36 -3.10 5.60
N PHE A 81 -5.99 -2.17 6.33
CA PHE A 81 -6.33 -2.30 7.75
C PHE A 81 -7.83 -2.10 7.97
N ASP A 82 -8.46 -3.06 8.65
CA ASP A 82 -9.86 -2.94 9.03
C ASP A 82 -10.05 -1.77 9.99
N ILE A 83 -11.22 -1.12 9.93
CA ILE A 83 -11.59 -0.05 10.84
C ILE A 83 -12.42 -0.66 11.97
N ASN A 84 -11.72 -1.30 12.90
CA ASN A 84 -12.31 -1.84 14.12
C ASN A 84 -11.39 -1.67 15.34
N LYS A 85 -11.90 -2.00 16.53
CA LYS A 85 -11.19 -1.79 17.81
C LYS A 85 -9.97 -2.69 18.02
N ASP A 86 -9.90 -3.82 17.31
CA ASP A 86 -8.84 -4.83 17.43
C ASP A 86 -7.78 -4.67 16.32
N ALA A 87 -8.05 -3.82 15.32
CA ALA A 87 -7.15 -3.52 14.23
C ALA A 87 -6.08 -2.47 14.60
N PRO A 88 -4.95 -2.45 13.89
CA PRO A 88 -3.94 -1.42 14.05
C PRO A 88 -4.51 -0.02 13.81
N LYS A 89 -3.98 0.98 14.53
CA LYS A 89 -4.35 2.39 14.29
C LYS A 89 -3.89 2.82 12.90
N LEU A 90 -4.62 3.76 12.30
CA LEU A 90 -4.26 4.40 11.02
C LEU A 90 -2.81 4.92 11.00
N SER A 91 -2.29 5.42 12.12
CA SER A 91 -0.92 5.93 12.23
C SER A 91 0.16 4.87 11.98
N VAL A 92 -0.16 3.57 12.17
CA VAL A 92 0.77 2.47 11.94
C VAL A 92 1.11 2.35 10.46
N LEU A 93 0.24 2.75 9.53
CA LEU A 93 0.60 2.84 8.11
C LEU A 93 1.75 3.83 7.89
N ASP A 94 1.72 4.99 8.54
CA ASP A 94 2.81 5.97 8.45
C ASP A 94 4.10 5.47 9.11
N GLU A 95 4.00 4.64 10.16
CA GLU A 95 5.15 3.97 10.78
C GLU A 95 5.77 2.93 9.84
N ILE A 96 4.95 2.14 9.13
CA ILE A 96 5.41 1.18 8.12
C ILE A 96 6.16 1.90 7.00
N VAL A 97 5.56 2.96 6.43
CA VAL A 97 6.18 3.77 5.35
C VAL A 97 7.56 4.29 5.80
N LYS A 98 7.67 4.82 7.02
CA LYS A 98 8.93 5.32 7.58
C LYS A 98 9.93 4.20 7.93
N GLY A 99 9.43 3.02 8.29
CA GLY A 99 10.22 1.88 8.71
C GLY A 99 10.90 1.12 7.57
N ILE A 100 10.38 1.25 6.34
CA ILE A 100 10.97 0.60 5.16
C ILE A 100 12.36 1.19 4.86
N LYS A 101 13.36 0.29 4.83
CA LYS A 101 14.77 0.61 4.60
C LYS A 101 15.32 -0.21 3.44
N ALA A 102 16.29 0.34 2.74
CA ALA A 102 17.06 -0.41 1.76
C ALA A 102 17.82 -1.55 2.48
N ALA A 103 17.79 -2.75 1.92
CA ALA A 103 18.56 -3.86 2.45
C ALA A 103 20.07 -3.57 2.32
N SER A 104 20.82 -3.77 3.40
CA SER A 104 22.28 -3.65 3.39
C SER A 104 22.90 -4.98 2.93
N GLY A 105 22.99 -5.19 1.62
CA GLY A 105 23.72 -6.34 1.06
C GLY A 105 23.36 -6.65 -0.39
N ALA A 106 24.37 -7.04 -1.17
CA ALA A 106 24.18 -7.75 -2.44
C ALA A 106 23.72 -9.19 -2.12
N GLY A 107 22.44 -9.35 -1.81
CA GLY A 107 21.84 -10.68 -1.70
C GLY A 107 21.77 -11.28 -3.11
N ALA A 108 22.67 -12.22 -3.41
CA ALA A 108 22.52 -13.12 -4.55
C ALA A 108 21.30 -14.03 -4.30
N GLY A 109 20.10 -13.51 -4.57
CA GLY A 109 18.87 -14.29 -4.55
C GLY A 109 18.63 -14.87 -5.93
N ASN A 110 18.99 -16.15 -6.13
CA ASN A 110 18.51 -16.92 -7.26
C ASN A 110 16.98 -17.05 -7.14
N GLY A 111 16.25 -16.12 -7.77
CA GLY A 111 14.81 -16.25 -8.00
C GLY A 111 14.54 -17.31 -9.07
N GLY A 112 14.82 -18.57 -8.74
CA GLY A 112 14.36 -19.71 -9.52
C GLY A 112 12.84 -19.82 -9.35
N ALA A 113 12.11 -19.55 -10.43
CA ALA A 113 10.72 -19.94 -10.55
C ALA A 113 10.61 -21.47 -10.40
N ALA A 114 9.70 -21.90 -9.53
CA ALA A 114 9.20 -23.27 -9.47
C ALA A 114 7.67 -23.21 -9.65
#